data_AF-A0AAW1C4G7-F1
#
_entry.id   AF-A0AAW1C4G7-F1
#
_cell.length_a   1.000
_cell.length_b   1.000
_cell.length_c   1.000
_cell.angle_alpha   90.00
_cell.angle_beta   90.00
_cell.angle_gamma   90.00
#
_symmetry.space_group_name_H-M   'P 1'
#
loop_
_entity.id
_entity.type
_entity.pdbx_description
1 polymer ?
#
loop_
_entity_poly.entity_id
_entity_poly.type
_entity_poly.pdbx_seq_one_letter_code
_entity_poly.pdbx_strand_id
1 'polypeptide(L)'
;MLRRSYQLRKIVADNTAGPGRNYTVVFLGSDSGTVLKFLIRANLSAGSSGARARGHSLLLEEFETYPSDKCGKDGTGERKLLSMELDKATGSLLLAFPPCVVRAPVARCHQHSTCMKNCLASNDPYCGWTPEGSCIFLERNTRYCEDLEGLARRRSSSSSSPPPSSSSFSQQTQLPSRV
;
A
#
# COMPACT_ATOMS: atom_id res chain seq x y z
N MET A 1 -18.94 -23.16 14.36
CA MET A 1 -18.40 -21.83 14.05
C MET A 1 -19.55 -20.96 13.54
N LEU A 2 -20.00 -19.95 14.29
CA LEU A 2 -20.97 -18.99 13.75
C LEU A 2 -20.24 -18.15 12.70
N ARG A 3 -20.62 -18.29 11.44
CA ARG A 3 -20.17 -17.39 10.38
C ARG A 3 -20.79 -16.03 10.69
N ARG A 4 -20.01 -15.11 11.27
CA ARG A 4 -20.46 -13.75 11.57
C ARG A 4 -20.86 -13.13 10.23
N SER A 5 -22.17 -13.04 9.98
CA SER A 5 -22.70 -12.57 8.72
C SER A 5 -22.58 -11.05 8.72
N TYR A 6 -21.60 -10.54 7.99
CA TYR A 6 -21.45 -9.11 7.76
C TYR A 6 -22.03 -8.80 6.39
N GLN A 7 -23.10 -8.01 6.37
CA GLN A 7 -23.72 -7.59 5.11
C GLN A 7 -23.15 -6.22 4.72
N LEU A 8 -22.61 -6.13 3.52
CA LEU A 8 -22.14 -4.86 2.97
C LEU A 8 -23.35 -3.96 2.65
N ARG A 9 -23.28 -2.70 3.06
CA ARG A 9 -24.39 -1.73 2.96
C ARG A 9 -24.00 -0.43 2.28
N LYS A 10 -22.75 0.00 2.44
CA LYS A 10 -22.27 1.31 1.97
C LYS A 10 -21.04 1.12 1.10
N ILE A 11 -20.91 1.97 0.09
CA ILE A 11 -19.76 2.01 -0.81
C ILE A 11 -19.34 3.47 -0.99
N VAL A 12 -18.05 3.73 -0.86
CA VAL A 12 -17.43 4.99 -1.33
C VAL A 12 -16.17 4.64 -2.10
N ALA A 13 -15.83 5.46 -3.10
CA ALA A 13 -14.69 5.22 -3.95
C ALA A 13 -13.82 6.48 -4.08
N ASP A 14 -12.50 6.29 -4.01
CA ASP A 14 -11.52 7.26 -4.45
C ASP A 14 -10.94 6.80 -5.78
N ASN A 15 -11.39 7.42 -6.87
CA ASN A 15 -10.90 7.17 -8.23
C ASN A 15 -9.58 7.88 -8.56
N THR A 16 -8.98 8.57 -7.60
CA THR A 16 -7.76 9.38 -7.77
C THR A 16 -6.78 9.15 -6.62
N ALA A 17 -6.73 7.93 -6.10
CA ALA A 17 -5.90 7.59 -4.95
C ALA A 17 -4.41 7.56 -5.31
N GLY A 18 -3.57 7.88 -4.33
CA GLY A 18 -2.12 7.92 -4.44
C GLY A 18 -1.54 9.14 -5.18
N PRO A 19 -0.20 9.29 -5.18
CA PRO A 19 0.48 10.46 -5.76
C PRO A 19 0.19 10.68 -7.25
N GLY A 20 0.21 9.60 -8.04
CA GLY A 20 -0.08 9.62 -9.47
C GLY A 20 -1.57 9.72 -9.82
N ARG A 21 -2.47 9.68 -8.82
CA ARG A 21 -3.94 9.79 -8.98
C ARG A 21 -4.53 8.81 -9.99
N ASN A 22 -3.89 7.67 -10.16
CA ASN A 22 -4.18 6.63 -11.14
C ASN A 22 -4.73 5.35 -10.51
N TYR A 23 -4.86 5.31 -9.17
CA TYR A 23 -5.45 4.18 -8.46
C TYR A 23 -6.90 4.45 -8.10
N THR A 24 -7.72 3.40 -8.20
CA THR A 24 -9.08 3.39 -7.65
C THR A 24 -9.11 2.56 -6.38
N VAL A 25 -9.43 3.19 -5.25
CA VAL A 25 -9.64 2.53 -3.96
C VAL A 25 -11.13 2.56 -3.62
N VAL A 26 -11.68 1.42 -3.22
CA VAL A 26 -13.09 1.28 -2.83
C VAL A 26 -13.16 0.88 -1.36
N PHE A 27 -14.02 1.56 -0.61
CA PHE A 27 -14.34 1.22 0.77
C PHE A 27 -15.76 0.70 0.86
N LEU A 28 -15.95 -0.46 1.47
CA LEU A 28 -17.23 -1.13 1.67
C LEU A 28 -17.52 -1.22 3.16
N GLY A 29 -18.57 -0.53 3.59
CA GLY A 29 -19.01 -0.52 4.99
C GLY A 29 -20.08 -1.59 5.23
N SER A 30 -19.91 -2.39 6.28
CA SER A 30 -20.87 -3.39 6.73
C SER A 30 -21.92 -2.79 7.67
N ASP A 31 -22.95 -3.59 7.97
CA ASP A 31 -23.95 -3.31 9.01
C ASP A 31 -23.43 -3.44 10.46
N SER A 32 -22.20 -3.90 10.66
CA SER A 32 -21.52 -3.97 11.97
C SER A 32 -20.53 -2.81 12.21
N GLY A 33 -20.39 -1.89 11.26
CA GLY A 33 -19.38 -0.82 11.35
C GLY A 33 -17.96 -1.27 10.97
N THR A 34 -17.82 -2.44 10.34
CA THR A 34 -16.56 -2.89 9.74
C THR A 34 -16.43 -2.30 8.34
N VAL A 35 -15.24 -1.84 7.98
CA VAL A 35 -14.93 -1.33 6.64
C VAL A 35 -13.91 -2.24 5.99
N LEU A 36 -14.21 -2.68 4.76
CA LEU A 36 -13.28 -3.39 3.89
C LEU A 36 -12.76 -2.43 2.83
N LYS A 37 -11.46 -2.38 2.65
CA LYS A 37 -10.76 -1.51 1.71
C LYS A 37 -10.16 -2.33 0.58
N PHE A 38 -10.47 -1.97 -0.66
CA PHE A 38 -10.01 -2.66 -1.86
C PHE A 38 -9.27 -1.73 -2.80
N LEU A 39 -8.20 -2.23 -3.41
CA LEU A 39 -7.59 -1.65 -4.60
C LEU A 39 -8.22 -2.29 -5.85
N ILE A 40 -8.71 -1.48 -6.77
CA ILE A 40 -9.22 -1.95 -8.05
C ILE A 40 -8.12 -1.84 -9.10
N ARG A 41 -7.67 -3.00 -9.61
CA ARG A 41 -6.72 -3.06 -10.73
C ARG A 41 -7.47 -3.32 -12.03
N ALA A 42 -7.56 -2.30 -12.88
CA ALA A 42 -7.99 -2.48 -14.26
C ALA A 42 -6.83 -3.09 -15.06
N ASN A 43 -7.03 -4.27 -15.65
CA ASN A 43 -6.02 -4.87 -16.52
C ASN A 43 -6.10 -4.16 -17.88
N LEU A 44 -5.26 -3.13 -18.09
CA LEU A 44 -5.18 -2.40 -19.37
C LEU A 44 -4.43 -3.20 -20.46
N SER A 45 -3.80 -4.32 -20.10
CA SER A 45 -3.19 -5.27 -21.03
C SER A 45 -4.21 -6.29 -21.56
N ALA A 46 -5.27 -5.80 -22.20
CA ALA A 46 -6.14 -6.61 -23.06
C ALA A 46 -5.68 -6.51 -24.53
N GLY A 47 -4.39 -6.69 -24.77
CA GLY A 47 -3.87 -7.07 -26.07
C GLY A 47 -4.01 -8.58 -26.20
N SER A 48 -4.84 -9.05 -27.13
CA SER A 48 -4.98 -10.47 -27.54
C SER A 48 -5.50 -11.46 -26.48
N SER A 49 -6.81 -11.45 -26.24
CA SER A 49 -7.66 -12.65 -26.12
C SER A 49 -8.98 -12.25 -25.47
N GLY A 50 -10.10 -12.79 -25.97
CA GLY A 50 -11.46 -12.58 -25.43
C GLY A 50 -11.69 -13.16 -24.02
N ALA A 51 -10.66 -13.23 -23.18
CA ALA A 51 -10.77 -13.56 -21.77
C ALA A 51 -11.28 -12.33 -21.01
N ARG A 52 -12.59 -12.35 -20.74
CA ARG A 52 -13.34 -11.47 -19.81
C ARG A 52 -12.42 -10.66 -18.91
N ALA A 53 -12.48 -9.33 -19.01
CA ALA A 53 -11.76 -8.38 -18.16
C ALA A 53 -11.93 -8.76 -16.68
N ARG A 54 -11.00 -9.56 -16.14
CA ARG A 54 -10.89 -9.82 -14.71
C ARG A 54 -10.32 -8.53 -14.12
N GLY A 55 -11.20 -7.63 -13.70
CA GLY A 55 -10.82 -6.58 -12.77
C GLY A 55 -10.30 -7.26 -11.52
N HIS A 56 -9.00 -7.18 -11.25
CA HIS A 56 -8.41 -7.80 -10.07
C HIS A 56 -8.62 -6.85 -8.88
N SER A 57 -9.71 -7.03 -8.13
CA SER A 57 -9.92 -6.36 -6.84
C SER A 57 -9.02 -7.01 -5.79
N LEU A 58 -8.14 -6.23 -5.16
CA LEU A 58 -7.26 -6.67 -4.08
C LEU A 58 -7.77 -6.11 -2.74
N LEU A 59 -8.09 -6.98 -1.78
CA LEU A 59 -8.39 -6.56 -0.41
C LEU A 59 -7.08 -6.04 0.23
N LEU A 60 -7.05 -4.76 0.58
CA LEU A 60 -5.92 -4.14 1.26
C LEU A 60 -6.06 -4.30 2.77
N GLU A 61 -7.27 -4.08 3.30
CA GLU A 61 -7.49 -4.05 4.74
C GLU A 61 -8.95 -4.28 5.12
N GLU A 62 -9.16 -4.86 6.30
CA GLU A 62 -10.44 -4.91 7.00
C GLU A 62 -10.25 -4.26 8.38
N PHE A 63 -11.08 -3.29 8.74
CA PHE A 63 -10.93 -2.56 10.01
C PHE A 63 -12.27 -2.17 10.61
N GLU A 64 -12.37 -2.25 11.94
CA GLU A 64 -13.53 -1.77 12.69
C GLU A 64 -13.45 -0.25 12.89
N THR A 65 -14.59 0.43 12.74
CA THR A 65 -14.64 1.90 12.84
C THR A 65 -15.54 2.41 13.96
N TYR A 66 -16.25 1.55 14.67
CA TYR A 66 -17.15 1.93 15.76
C TYR A 66 -16.40 1.99 17.10
N PRO A 67 -16.19 3.17 17.70
CA PRO A 67 -15.51 3.32 18.98
C PRO A 67 -16.52 3.17 20.13
N SER A 68 -16.67 1.94 20.66
CA SER A 68 -17.66 1.65 21.72
C SER A 68 -17.41 2.44 23.03
N ASP A 69 -16.21 2.98 23.23
CA ASP A 69 -15.86 3.86 24.35
C ASP A 69 -16.46 5.27 24.21
N LYS A 70 -16.68 5.76 22.98
CA LYS A 70 -17.17 7.12 22.70
C LYS A 70 -18.60 7.15 22.20
N CYS A 71 -18.99 6.14 21.43
CA CYS A 71 -20.29 6.07 20.78
C CYS A 71 -21.34 5.28 21.59
N GLY A 72 -20.96 4.74 22.74
CA GLY A 72 -21.82 3.89 23.56
C GLY A 72 -21.51 2.41 23.38
N LYS A 73 -21.80 1.64 24.44
CA LYS A 73 -21.62 0.18 24.46
C LYS A 73 -22.57 -0.47 23.45
N ASP A 74 -22.12 -1.53 22.81
CA ASP A 74 -22.87 -2.28 21.79
C ASP A 74 -24.30 -2.68 22.22
N GLY A 75 -25.25 -1.78 22.00
CA GLY A 75 -26.68 -2.05 22.00
C GLY A 75 -27.15 -2.61 20.66
N THR A 76 -28.31 -3.25 20.64
CA THR A 76 -28.92 -3.77 19.41
C THR A 76 -29.11 -2.66 18.37
N GLY A 77 -28.32 -2.70 17.30
CA GLY A 77 -28.44 -1.79 16.16
C GLY A 77 -27.63 -0.49 16.25
N GLU A 78 -26.93 -0.21 17.35
CA GLU A 78 -26.12 1.01 17.51
C GLU A 78 -24.88 1.03 16.61
N ARG A 79 -24.40 -0.14 16.21
CA ARG A 79 -23.29 -0.30 15.26
C ARG A 79 -23.70 -0.21 13.79
N LYS A 80 -24.99 -0.03 13.51
CA LYS A 80 -25.51 -0.02 12.14
C LYS A 80 -24.99 1.19 11.39
N LEU A 81 -24.19 0.97 10.34
CA LEU A 81 -23.68 2.06 9.52
C LEU A 81 -24.83 2.73 8.73
N LEU A 82 -25.12 3.99 9.04
CA LEU A 82 -26.17 4.79 8.40
C LEU A 82 -25.67 5.47 7.13
N SER A 83 -24.45 6.01 7.15
CA SER A 83 -23.79 6.61 6.00
C SER A 83 -22.27 6.52 6.11
N MET A 84 -21.59 6.62 4.98
CA MET A 84 -20.14 6.68 4.87
C MET A 84 -19.79 7.65 3.75
N GLU A 85 -18.91 8.61 4.03
CA GLU A 85 -18.45 9.62 3.08
C GLU A 85 -16.92 9.71 3.10
N LEU A 86 -16.34 10.03 1.94
CA LEU A 86 -14.89 10.21 1.81
C LEU A 86 -14.54 11.70 1.80
N ASP A 87 -13.85 12.15 2.84
CA ASP A 87 -13.18 13.45 2.86
C ASP A 87 -11.76 13.32 2.33
N LYS A 88 -11.61 13.54 1.01
CA LYS A 88 -10.32 13.51 0.33
C LYS A 88 -9.37 14.62 0.78
N ALA A 89 -9.90 15.76 1.25
CA ALA A 89 -9.08 16.90 1.66
C ALA A 89 -8.25 16.53 2.89
N THR A 90 -8.86 15.81 3.82
CA THR A 90 -8.25 15.47 5.09
C THR A 90 -7.81 14.00 5.20
N GLY A 91 -7.99 13.21 4.13
CA GLY A 91 -7.57 11.81 4.07
C GLY A 91 -8.35 10.93 5.04
N SER A 92 -9.67 11.12 5.14
CA SER A 92 -10.49 10.40 6.13
C SER A 92 -11.85 9.97 5.61
N LEU A 93 -12.36 8.88 6.16
CA LEU A 93 -13.74 8.46 6.06
C LEU A 93 -14.54 9.06 7.20
N LEU A 94 -15.68 9.64 6.87
CA LEU A 94 -16.70 10.07 7.83
C LEU A 94 -17.79 9.00 7.88
N LEU A 95 -18.00 8.40 9.04
CA LEU A 95 -18.93 7.30 9.24
C LEU A 95 -20.03 7.72 10.21
N ALA A 96 -21.27 7.65 9.76
CA ALA A 96 -22.43 7.97 10.59
C ALA A 96 -23.04 6.68 11.14
N PHE A 97 -23.15 6.62 12.46
CA PHE A 97 -23.85 5.60 13.24
C PHE A 97 -25.04 6.27 13.96
N PRO A 98 -26.04 5.50 14.44
CA PRO A 98 -27.15 6.07 15.22
C PRO A 98 -26.73 6.98 16.37
N PRO A 99 -25.71 6.64 17.19
CA PRO A 99 -25.35 7.49 18.33
C PRO A 99 -24.30 8.57 18.01
N CYS A 100 -23.56 8.48 16.89
CA CYS A 100 -22.38 9.33 16.68
C CYS A 100 -21.90 9.38 15.21
N VAL A 101 -21.04 10.35 14.92
CA VAL A 101 -20.24 10.40 13.68
C VAL A 101 -18.77 10.21 14.03
N VAL A 102 -18.08 9.34 13.30
CA VAL A 102 -16.69 8.97 13.53
C VAL A 102 -15.85 9.33 12.31
N ARG A 103 -14.63 9.83 12.55
CA ARG A 103 -13.63 10.08 11.52
C ARG A 103 -12.54 9.02 11.60
N ALA A 104 -12.40 8.21 10.55
CA ALA A 104 -11.36 7.18 10.45
C ALA A 104 -10.37 7.53 9.33
N PRO A 105 -9.05 7.37 9.53
CA PRO A 105 -8.08 7.62 8.47
C PRO A 105 -8.24 6.59 7.35
N VAL A 106 -8.05 7.03 6.09
CA VAL A 106 -8.14 6.13 4.92
C VAL A 106 -6.98 5.14 4.84
N ALA A 107 -5.88 5.39 5.56
CA ALA A 107 -4.70 4.54 5.60
C ALA A 107 -3.99 4.63 6.96
N ARG A 108 -3.36 3.52 7.37
CA ARG A 108 -2.65 3.38 8.65
C ARG A 108 -1.17 3.06 8.44
N CYS A 109 -0.51 3.84 7.59
CA CYS A 109 0.88 3.60 7.14
C CYS A 109 1.89 3.45 8.30
N HIS A 110 1.64 4.12 9.44
CA HIS A 110 2.45 4.02 10.65
C HIS A 110 2.58 2.59 11.20
N GLN A 111 1.63 1.70 10.92
CA GLN A 111 1.70 0.28 11.28
C GLN A 111 2.85 -0.46 10.59
N HIS A 112 3.40 0.11 9.51
CA HIS A 112 4.54 -0.42 8.77
C HIS A 112 5.80 0.46 8.91
N SER A 113 5.79 1.41 9.84
CA SER A 113 6.73 2.53 9.93
C SER A 113 8.21 2.14 9.87
N THR A 114 8.63 1.01 10.43
CA THR A 114 10.06 0.64 10.51
C THR A 114 10.50 -0.44 9.52
N CYS A 115 9.59 -0.96 8.70
CA CYS A 115 9.90 -2.05 7.78
C CYS A 115 9.50 -1.69 6.35
N MET A 116 10.52 -1.38 5.52
CA MET A 116 10.34 -1.09 4.10
C MET A 116 9.54 -2.19 3.40
N LYS A 117 9.90 -3.46 3.63
CA LYS A 117 9.23 -4.59 2.98
C LYS A 117 7.73 -4.63 3.29
N ASN A 118 7.33 -4.37 4.55
CA ASN A 118 5.93 -4.37 4.94
C ASN A 118 5.18 -3.16 4.36
N CYS A 119 5.82 -1.99 4.36
CA CYS A 119 5.26 -0.78 3.77
C CYS A 119 4.91 -1.00 2.29
N LEU A 120 5.82 -1.60 1.53
CA LEU A 120 5.61 -1.87 0.10
C LEU A 120 4.66 -3.05 -0.14
N ALA A 121 4.69 -4.08 0.71
CA ALA A 121 3.77 -5.20 0.62
C ALA A 121 2.30 -4.82 0.95
N SER A 122 2.07 -3.68 1.61
CA SER A 122 0.71 -3.18 1.87
C SER A 122 -0.09 -2.96 0.59
N ASN A 123 0.57 -2.68 -0.54
CA ASN A 123 -0.07 -2.29 -1.80
C ASN A 123 -1.06 -1.12 -1.66
N ASP A 124 -0.98 -0.34 -0.58
CA ASP A 124 -1.88 0.75 -0.26
C ASP A 124 -1.43 2.02 -1.00
N PRO A 125 -2.20 2.55 -1.97
CA PRO A 125 -1.80 3.73 -2.74
C PRO A 125 -1.58 4.99 -1.90
N TYR A 126 -2.13 5.02 -0.67
CA TYR A 126 -1.95 6.14 0.25
C TYR A 126 -0.68 6.03 1.09
N CYS A 127 0.06 4.92 1.04
CA CYS A 127 1.27 4.71 1.83
C CYS A 127 2.51 4.68 0.95
N GLY A 128 3.61 5.23 1.48
CA GLY A 128 4.92 5.18 0.85
C GLY A 128 6.02 5.08 1.88
N TRP A 129 7.12 4.43 1.52
CA TRP A 129 8.35 4.46 2.31
C TRP A 129 8.95 5.87 2.23
N THR A 130 10.01 6.20 2.98
CA THR A 130 10.74 7.46 2.79
C THR A 130 12.24 7.21 2.86
N PRO A 131 13.09 8.08 2.29
CA PRO A 131 14.54 7.97 2.44
C PRO A 131 15.00 7.98 3.91
N GLU A 132 14.24 8.63 4.79
CA GLU A 132 14.46 8.68 6.24
C GLU A 132 14.13 7.35 6.94
N GLY A 133 13.68 6.34 6.19
CA GLY A 133 13.45 5.00 6.69
C GLY A 133 12.10 4.84 7.39
N SER A 134 11.08 5.58 6.96
CA SER A 134 9.74 5.55 7.56
C SER A 134 8.63 5.27 6.55
N CYS A 135 7.58 4.55 6.93
CA CYS A 135 6.36 4.43 6.13
C CYS A 135 5.36 5.53 6.49
N ILE A 136 5.03 6.42 5.56
CA ILE A 136 4.18 7.61 5.78
C ILE A 136 2.95 7.63 4.89
N PHE A 137 1.97 8.44 5.28
CA PHE A 137 0.84 8.80 4.43
C PHE A 137 1.29 9.75 3.32
N LEU A 138 0.94 9.43 2.08
CA LEU A 138 1.25 10.23 0.90
C LEU A 138 0.11 11.21 0.62
N GLU A 139 0.41 12.50 0.74
CA GLU A 139 -0.56 13.52 0.34
C GLU A 139 -0.58 13.64 -1.19
N ARG A 140 -1.69 14.16 -1.72
CA ARG A 140 -1.95 14.27 -3.17
C ARG A 140 -0.95 15.13 -3.95
N ASN A 141 -0.01 15.81 -3.27
CA ASN A 141 1.04 16.65 -3.85
C ASN A 141 2.46 16.27 -3.39
N THR A 142 2.63 15.18 -2.63
CA THR A 142 3.95 14.74 -2.19
C THR A 142 4.68 14.10 -3.36
N ARG A 143 5.79 14.69 -3.82
CA ARG A 143 6.70 14.02 -4.75
C ARG A 143 7.41 12.91 -3.97
N TYR A 144 7.01 11.66 -4.19
CA TYR A 144 7.66 10.50 -3.60
C TYR A 144 8.38 9.68 -4.69
N CYS A 145 9.36 8.88 -4.27
CA CYS A 145 10.06 7.97 -5.17
C CYS A 145 9.11 6.82 -5.56
N GLU A 146 8.32 7.01 -6.63
CA GLU A 146 7.48 5.97 -7.25
C GLU A 146 8.30 4.77 -7.78
N ASP A 147 9.62 4.90 -7.83
CA ASP A 147 10.52 4.04 -8.61
C ASP A 147 11.10 2.84 -7.84
N LEU A 148 10.31 2.22 -6.95
CA LEU A 148 10.75 1.04 -6.20
C LEU A 148 10.77 -0.25 -7.03
N GLU A 149 10.02 -0.32 -8.14
CA GLU A 149 10.22 -1.40 -9.12
C GLU A 149 11.56 -1.25 -9.87
N GLY A 150 12.08 -0.03 -10.04
CA GLY A 150 13.36 0.25 -10.68
C GLY A 150 14.59 0.06 -9.76
N LEU A 151 14.47 0.43 -8.49
CA LEU A 151 15.55 0.32 -7.49
C LEU A 151 15.90 -1.14 -7.14
N ALA A 152 14.92 -2.05 -7.17
CA ALA A 152 15.17 -3.48 -6.99
C ALA A 152 16.02 -4.07 -8.13
N ARG A 153 15.84 -3.60 -9.38
CA ARG A 153 16.63 -4.04 -10.53
C ARG A 153 18.06 -3.51 -10.53
N ARG A 154 18.31 -2.30 -10.00
CA ARG A 154 19.67 -1.72 -9.92
C ARG A 154 20.56 -2.42 -8.89
N ARG A 155 20.00 -2.98 -7.82
CA ARG A 155 20.77 -3.77 -6.84
C ARG A 155 21.16 -5.16 -7.34
N SER A 156 20.42 -5.74 -8.29
CA SER A 156 20.79 -7.04 -8.90
C SER A 156 21.93 -6.94 -9.93
N SER A 157 22.24 -5.75 -10.45
CA SER A 157 23.31 -5.56 -11.45
C SER A 157 24.67 -5.18 -10.87
N SER A 158 24.76 -4.85 -9.57
CA SER A 158 26.03 -4.42 -8.94
C SER A 158 26.78 -5.53 -8.19
N SER A 159 26.36 -6.79 -8.30
CA SER A 159 27.10 -7.95 -7.77
C SER A 159 27.73 -8.74 -8.92
N SER A 160 28.78 -8.20 -9.54
CA SER A 160 29.72 -8.99 -10.34
C SER A 160 31.13 -8.81 -9.77
N SER A 161 31.52 -9.85 -9.01
CA SER A 161 32.84 -10.43 -8.77
C SER A 161 34.07 -9.54 -8.50
N PRO A 162 34.88 -9.84 -7.46
CA PRO A 162 36.23 -9.29 -7.35
C PRO A 162 37.14 -9.87 -8.45
N PRO A 163 38.19 -9.14 -8.90
CA PRO A 163 39.14 -9.68 -9.86
C PRO A 163 39.98 -10.81 -9.24
N PRO A 164 40.38 -11.84 -10.00
CA PRO A 164 41.20 -12.91 -9.48
C PRO A 164 42.65 -12.42 -9.28
N SER A 165 43.21 -12.76 -8.12
CA SER A 165 44.65 -12.69 -7.86
C SER A 165 45.35 -13.81 -8.62
N SER A 166 46.19 -13.49 -9.60
CA SER A 166 47.10 -14.44 -10.24
C SER A 166 48.52 -14.25 -9.72
N SER A 167 49.01 -15.21 -8.94
CA SER A 167 50.41 -15.41 -8.65
C SER A 167 51.04 -16.40 -9.64
N SER A 168 52.30 -16.12 -10.02
CA SER A 168 53.42 -17.09 -10.21
C SER A 168 54.05 -17.21 -11.62
N PHE A 169 55.26 -16.61 -11.74
CA PHE A 169 56.58 -17.28 -11.95
C PHE A 169 57.25 -17.40 -13.34
N SER A 170 58.57 -17.07 -13.35
CA SER A 170 59.68 -17.37 -14.29
C SER A 170 59.71 -16.66 -15.66
N GLN A 171 60.84 -16.23 -16.26
CA GLN A 171 62.28 -16.40 -16.00
C GLN A 171 63.09 -15.34 -16.80
N GLN A 172 64.28 -14.99 -16.27
CA GLN A 172 65.54 -14.56 -16.90
C GLN A 172 65.58 -13.90 -18.30
N THR A 173 66.26 -12.74 -18.41
CA THR A 173 67.28 -12.49 -19.45
C THR A 173 68.17 -11.27 -19.10
N GLN A 174 69.43 -11.35 -19.53
CA GLN A 174 70.61 -10.60 -19.09
C GLN A 174 70.71 -9.12 -19.58
N LEU A 175 71.59 -8.38 -18.85
CA LEU A 175 72.37 -7.16 -19.18
C LEU A 175 72.61 -6.85 -20.69
N PRO A 176 72.91 -5.58 -21.10
CA PRO A 176 74.06 -4.82 -20.55
C PRO A 176 74.05 -3.26 -20.54
N SER A 177 74.97 -2.73 -19.73
CA SER A 177 75.92 -1.61 -19.94
C SER A 177 75.52 -0.12 -20.03
N ARG A 178 76.36 0.66 -19.31
CA ARG A 178 76.80 2.07 -19.51
C ARG A 178 75.76 3.17 -19.17
N VAL A 179 76.12 4.29 -18.54
CA VAL A 179 77.40 5.02 -18.32
C VAL A 179 77.53 5.39 -16.85
#